data_AF-A0A7W0PPC8-F1
#
_entry.id   AF-A0A7W0PPC8-F1
#
_cell.length_a   1.000
_cell.length_b   1.000
_cell.length_c   1.000
_cell.angle_alpha   90.00
_cell.angle_beta   90.00
_cell.angle_gamma   90.00
#
_symmetry.space_group_name_H-M   'P 1'
#
loop_
_entity.id
_entity.type
_entity.pdbx_description
1 polymer ?
#
loop_
_entity_poly.entity_id
_entity_poly.type
_entity_poly.pdbx_seq_one_letter_code
_entity_poly.pdbx_strand_id
1 'polypeptide(L)'
;MRNHQAHNEHDKPDDEATIHRGNLADPRDIDHQAMAPDDHGARGGHEGHDKHAGHDPESFRQKFWLSLVLTIPVVLYSEMVQEWLRFSMPEFTGSNWIAPVLGTFIFFYGGWVFLKGGWDEVKSRQPGMMLLISLAIVVAFVASLATTIGWLDLEFWWELALLVTIMLLGHWLEMRAIGQAQGALSALAALLPDEAERVTSDGATETVPLTALATGDVVLVRPGARVPADGQIVEGQAEVDESM
;
A
#
# COMPACT_ATOMS: atom_id res chain seq x y z
N MET A 1 -10.38 -21.33 61.04
CA MET A 1 -11.08 -20.42 61.98
C MET A 1 -10.06 -19.55 62.67
N ARG A 2 -10.33 -18.23 62.72
CA ARG A 2 -9.75 -17.18 63.60
C ARG A 2 -8.39 -16.55 63.24
N ASN A 3 -8.52 -15.35 62.66
CA ASN A 3 -7.75 -14.11 62.87
C ASN A 3 -7.10 -13.97 64.26
N HIS A 4 -5.97 -13.27 64.31
CA HIS A 4 -5.74 -11.99 65.04
C HIS A 4 -4.24 -11.64 64.91
N GLN A 5 -3.80 -10.62 64.16
CA GLN A 5 -3.78 -9.16 64.42
C GLN A 5 -2.83 -8.69 65.54
N ALA A 6 -1.97 -7.73 65.14
CA ALA A 6 -1.21 -6.73 65.92
C ALA A 6 -0.02 -7.25 66.75
N HIS A 7 1.14 -6.60 66.82
CA HIS A 7 1.40 -5.16 66.95
C HIS A 7 2.70 -4.71 66.25
N ASN A 8 2.72 -3.40 66.05
CA ASN A 8 3.67 -2.54 65.35
C ASN A 8 4.90 -2.17 66.21
N GLU A 9 5.84 -1.46 65.54
CA GLU A 9 6.95 -0.65 66.08
C GLU A 9 8.22 -1.43 66.54
N HIS A 10 9.45 -0.98 66.29
CA HIS A 10 9.99 0.35 66.01
C HIS A 10 11.39 0.22 65.39
N ASP A 11 11.81 1.25 64.64
CA ASP A 11 13.18 1.76 64.50
C ASP A 11 14.26 1.04 63.64
N LYS A 12 14.59 1.72 62.54
CA LYS A 12 15.91 1.82 61.87
C LYS A 12 16.39 3.26 62.16
N PRO A 13 17.69 3.61 62.26
CA PRO A 13 18.65 3.44 61.15
C PRO A 13 20.15 3.23 61.47
N ASP A 14 20.85 2.72 60.44
CA ASP A 14 22.11 3.19 59.80
C ASP A 14 23.38 3.37 60.66
N ASP A 15 24.44 2.58 60.39
CA ASP A 15 25.71 2.95 59.70
C ASP A 15 26.84 2.82 60.75
N GLU A 16 28.07 2.34 60.53
CA GLU A 16 28.89 2.07 59.36
C GLU A 16 30.13 1.24 59.81
N ALA A 17 30.91 0.74 58.83
CA ALA A 17 32.32 0.32 58.91
C ALA A 17 32.64 -1.10 59.46
N THR A 18 33.45 -1.95 58.82
CA THR A 18 34.83 -1.67 58.40
C THR A 18 35.43 -2.86 57.58
N ILE A 19 36.08 -2.52 56.45
CA ILE A 19 37.47 -2.86 56.03
C ILE A 19 37.81 -4.30 55.55
N HIS A 20 38.38 -4.42 54.34
CA HIS A 20 39.82 -4.73 54.12
C HIS A 20 40.25 -4.74 52.62
N ARG A 21 41.23 -3.85 52.32
CA ARG A 21 42.44 -3.97 51.45
C ARG A 21 42.38 -4.92 50.23
N GLY A 22 42.77 -4.57 49.01
CA GLY A 22 43.69 -3.52 48.53
C GLY A 22 44.68 -4.17 47.54
N ASN A 23 44.86 -3.57 46.35
CA ASN A 23 46.14 -3.55 45.64
C ASN A 23 46.06 -2.64 44.40
N LEU A 24 47.04 -1.75 44.29
CA LEU A 24 47.27 -0.84 43.17
C LEU A 24 47.96 -1.55 42.00
N ALA A 25 47.60 -1.20 40.76
CA ALA A 25 48.51 -1.16 39.62
C ALA A 25 47.98 -0.22 38.51
N ASP A 26 48.93 0.35 37.79
CA ASP A 26 49.00 1.53 36.90
C ASP A 26 48.16 1.47 35.60
N PRO A 27 47.87 2.62 34.93
CA PRO A 27 46.98 2.72 33.77
C PRO A 27 47.74 2.76 32.43
N ARG A 28 46.98 2.43 31.38
CA ARG A 28 47.25 2.53 29.93
C ARG A 28 47.48 1.18 29.26
N ASP A 29 46.38 0.53 28.89
CA ASP A 29 46.27 -0.26 27.67
C ASP A 29 44.83 -0.10 27.15
N ILE A 30 44.68 0.71 26.11
CA ILE A 30 43.44 0.76 25.31
C ILE A 30 43.59 -0.37 24.28
N ASP A 31 43.03 -1.52 24.60
CA ASP A 31 42.91 -2.64 23.67
C ASP A 31 41.69 -2.39 22.76
N HIS A 32 41.97 -2.07 21.50
CA HIS A 32 40.97 -2.03 20.43
C HIS A 32 40.72 -3.45 19.94
N GLN A 33 39.80 -4.17 20.59
CA GLN A 33 39.28 -5.45 20.10
C GLN A 33 37.82 -5.32 19.64
N ALA A 34 37.69 -5.25 18.31
CA ALA A 34 36.65 -5.83 17.47
C ALA A 34 35.22 -5.89 18.04
N MET A 35 34.46 -4.80 17.85
CA MET A 35 33.02 -4.89 17.70
C MET A 35 32.70 -5.12 16.21
N ALA A 36 32.05 -6.24 15.93
CA ALA A 36 31.43 -6.51 14.65
C ALA A 36 30.41 -5.39 14.32
N PRO A 37 30.35 -4.90 13.07
CA PRO A 37 29.29 -3.98 12.70
C PRO A 37 27.97 -4.77 12.61
N ASP A 38 27.09 -4.55 13.59
CA ASP A 38 25.68 -4.88 13.45
C ASP A 38 25.12 -4.12 12.25
N ASP A 39 24.89 -4.84 11.16
CA ASP A 39 24.25 -4.39 9.93
C ASP A 39 22.75 -4.15 10.20
N HIS A 40 22.47 -2.98 10.78
CA HIS A 40 21.14 -2.44 10.97
C HIS A 40 21.02 -1.12 10.23
N GLY A 41 20.69 -1.17 8.94
CA GLY A 41 20.26 0.04 8.23
C GLY A 41 19.91 -0.19 6.77
N ALA A 42 18.63 0.01 6.45
CA ALA A 42 18.07 0.17 5.10
C ALA A 42 17.58 -1.10 4.37
N ARG A 43 16.73 -1.89 5.04
CA ARG A 43 15.56 -2.50 4.37
C ARG A 43 14.29 -1.73 4.71
N GLY A 44 14.26 -0.47 4.28
CA GLY A 44 13.04 0.32 4.12
C GLY A 44 12.56 0.24 2.68
N GLY A 45 12.53 -0.97 2.12
CA GLY A 45 11.76 -1.20 0.90
C GLY A 45 10.30 -1.14 1.31
N HIS A 46 9.60 -0.09 0.88
CA HIS A 46 8.15 -0.05 0.94
C HIS A 46 7.63 -1.29 0.19
N GLU A 47 7.35 -2.36 0.94
CA GLU A 47 6.59 -3.50 0.44
C GLU A 47 5.19 -2.98 0.13
N GLY A 48 5.00 -2.56 -1.13
CA GLY A 48 3.69 -2.45 -1.73
C GLY A 48 3.02 -3.80 -1.61
N HIS A 49 2.15 -3.92 -0.61
CA HIS A 49 1.26 -5.06 -0.42
C HIS A 49 0.15 -5.04 -1.50
N ASP A 50 0.53 -4.95 -2.77
CA ASP A 50 -0.38 -5.11 -3.91
C ASP A 50 -0.33 -6.55 -4.42
N LYS A 51 -0.74 -7.49 -3.56
CA LYS A 51 -0.95 -8.88 -3.97
C LYS A 51 -2.33 -9.02 -4.63
N HIS A 52 -2.37 -8.52 -5.86
CA HIS A 52 -3.08 -9.12 -7.00
C HIS A 52 -4.56 -9.50 -6.81
N ALA A 53 -5.40 -8.55 -6.38
CA ALA A 53 -6.85 -8.65 -6.52
C ALA A 53 -7.35 -7.81 -7.70
N GLY A 54 -7.06 -8.26 -8.93
CA GLY A 54 -7.64 -7.69 -10.17
C GLY A 54 -6.63 -6.94 -11.03
N HIS A 55 -5.79 -7.69 -11.76
CA HIS A 55 -4.97 -7.15 -12.85
C HIS A 55 -5.86 -6.73 -14.00
N ASP A 56 -6.50 -5.57 -13.89
CA ASP A 56 -6.81 -4.65 -15.00
C ASP A 56 -7.49 -3.38 -14.43
N PRO A 57 -6.86 -2.19 -14.52
CA PRO A 57 -7.52 -0.91 -14.24
C PRO A 57 -8.84 -0.75 -15.01
N GLU A 58 -8.97 -1.37 -16.18
CA GLU A 58 -10.20 -1.35 -16.96
C GLU A 58 -11.35 -2.10 -16.30
N SER A 59 -11.06 -3.15 -15.52
CA SER A 59 -12.10 -3.92 -14.81
C SER A 59 -12.77 -3.08 -13.72
N PHE A 60 -11.99 -2.29 -12.97
CA PHE A 60 -12.51 -1.34 -11.99
C PHE A 60 -13.29 -0.22 -12.66
N ARG A 61 -12.81 0.31 -13.81
CA ARG A 61 -13.53 1.31 -14.60
C ARG A 61 -14.90 0.80 -15.05
N GLN A 62 -14.96 -0.41 -15.61
CA GLN A 62 -16.21 -1.01 -16.09
C GLN A 62 -17.20 -1.23 -14.94
N LYS A 63 -16.72 -1.81 -13.83
CA LYS A 63 -17.52 -2.02 -12.62
C LYS A 63 -18.03 -0.71 -12.06
N PHE A 64 -17.17 0.32 -11.97
CA PHE A 64 -17.55 1.65 -11.50
C PHE A 64 -18.67 2.24 -12.35
N TRP A 65 -18.54 2.28 -13.67
CA TRP A 65 -19.57 2.90 -14.53
C TRP A 65 -20.90 2.15 -14.47
N LEU A 66 -20.88 0.81 -14.46
CA LEU A 66 -22.11 0.04 -14.32
C LEU A 66 -22.74 0.25 -12.94
N SER A 67 -21.95 0.16 -11.86
CA SER A 67 -22.44 0.42 -10.50
C SER A 67 -22.97 1.84 -10.34
N LEU A 68 -22.31 2.85 -10.93
CA LEU A 68 -22.76 4.25 -10.91
C LEU A 68 -24.13 4.40 -11.56
N VAL A 69 -24.31 3.84 -12.77
CA VAL A 69 -25.60 3.88 -13.48
C VAL A 69 -26.70 3.23 -12.66
N LEU A 70 -26.40 2.14 -11.95
CA LEU A 70 -27.37 1.47 -11.08
C LEU A 70 -27.59 2.19 -9.74
N THR A 71 -26.59 2.87 -9.19
CA THR A 71 -26.70 3.64 -7.95
C THR A 71 -27.64 4.84 -8.13
N ILE A 72 -27.64 5.48 -9.32
CA ILE A 72 -28.50 6.64 -9.59
C ILE A 72 -29.97 6.37 -9.27
N PRO A 73 -30.65 5.37 -9.86
CA PRO A 73 -32.05 5.09 -9.52
C PRO A 73 -32.23 4.68 -8.06
N VAL A 74 -31.29 3.96 -7.44
CA VAL A 74 -31.37 3.63 -6.00
C VAL A 74 -31.41 4.90 -5.15
N VAL A 75 -30.53 5.87 -5.43
CA VAL A 75 -30.46 7.14 -4.71
C VAL A 75 -31.68 8.02 -5.00
N LEU A 76 -32.15 8.07 -6.25
CA LEU A 76 -33.31 8.88 -6.62
C LEU A 76 -34.62 8.39 -5.99
N TYR A 77 -34.76 7.08 -5.76
CA TYR A 77 -35.93 6.49 -5.11
C TYR A 77 -35.82 6.41 -3.59
N SER A 78 -34.72 6.87 -2.98
CA SER A 78 -34.61 6.94 -1.52
C SER A 78 -35.54 8.01 -0.95
N GLU A 79 -36.25 7.68 0.13
CA GLU A 79 -37.15 8.60 0.83
C GLU A 79 -36.36 9.76 1.45
N MET A 80 -35.26 9.45 2.12
CA MET A 80 -34.42 10.46 2.77
C MET A 80 -33.82 11.46 1.76
N VAL A 81 -33.38 10.98 0.60
CA VAL A 81 -32.82 11.83 -0.46
C VAL A 81 -33.89 12.73 -1.06
N GLN A 82 -35.09 12.20 -1.29
CA GLN A 82 -36.26 12.95 -1.77
C GLN A 82 -36.66 14.07 -0.79
N GLU A 83 -36.69 13.78 0.51
CA GLU A 83 -36.97 14.77 1.55
C GLU A 83 -35.93 15.90 1.59
N TRP A 84 -34.64 15.56 1.53
CA TRP A 84 -33.55 16.54 1.58
C TRP A 84 -33.57 17.49 0.39
N LEU A 85 -33.80 16.96 -0.81
CA LEU A 85 -33.78 17.71 -2.06
C LEU A 85 -35.17 18.25 -2.47
N ARG A 86 -36.20 17.97 -1.68
CA ARG A 86 -37.61 18.41 -1.87
C ARG A 86 -38.16 18.09 -3.27
N PHE A 87 -37.88 16.89 -3.75
CA PHE A 87 -38.48 16.35 -4.97
C PHE A 87 -39.22 15.05 -4.65
N SER A 88 -40.04 14.58 -5.58
CA SER A 88 -40.69 13.27 -5.49
C SER A 88 -40.51 12.53 -6.81
N MET A 89 -40.18 11.25 -6.72
CA MET A 89 -40.20 10.36 -7.88
C MET A 89 -41.63 9.85 -8.11
N PRO A 90 -42.02 9.57 -9.36
CA PRO A 90 -43.30 8.95 -9.64
C PRO A 90 -43.43 7.60 -8.92
N GLU A 91 -44.40 7.49 -8.02
CA GLU A 91 -44.74 6.21 -7.39
C GLU A 91 -45.55 5.35 -8.36
N PHE A 92 -45.16 4.09 -8.48
CA PHE A 92 -45.88 3.09 -9.26
C PHE A 92 -45.75 1.73 -8.57
N THR A 93 -46.61 0.78 -8.94
CA THR A 93 -46.56 -0.57 -8.40
C THR A 93 -45.19 -1.21 -8.66
N GLY A 94 -44.37 -1.31 -7.61
CA GLY A 94 -43.03 -1.89 -7.68
C GLY A 94 -41.87 -0.92 -7.44
N SER A 95 -42.10 0.38 -7.28
CA SER A 95 -41.05 1.36 -6.96
C SER A 95 -40.23 0.96 -5.72
N ASN A 96 -40.88 0.40 -4.71
CA ASN A 96 -40.23 -0.05 -3.46
C ASN A 96 -39.23 -1.21 -3.66
N TRP A 97 -39.29 -1.90 -4.81
CA TRP A 97 -38.34 -2.98 -5.14
C TRP A 97 -37.11 -2.49 -5.90
N ILE A 98 -37.07 -1.24 -6.35
CA ILE A 98 -35.94 -0.68 -7.09
C ILE A 98 -34.67 -0.74 -6.22
N ALA A 99 -34.74 -0.19 -5.01
CA ALA A 99 -33.60 -0.14 -4.11
C ALA A 99 -33.10 -1.54 -3.69
N PRO A 100 -33.95 -2.49 -3.23
CA PRO A 100 -33.53 -3.84 -2.91
C PRO A 100 -32.94 -4.62 -4.09
N VAL A 101 -33.56 -4.55 -5.28
CA VAL A 101 -33.11 -5.34 -6.44
C VAL A 101 -31.78 -4.81 -6.98
N LEU A 102 -31.71 -3.50 -7.21
CA LEU A 102 -30.50 -2.88 -7.76
C LEU A 102 -29.37 -2.85 -6.73
N GLY A 103 -29.68 -2.56 -5.46
CA GLY A 103 -28.71 -2.60 -4.37
C GLY A 103 -28.09 -3.98 -4.18
N THR A 104 -28.90 -5.04 -4.26
CA THR A 104 -28.42 -6.43 -4.25
C THR A 104 -27.48 -6.71 -5.42
N PHE A 105 -27.85 -6.26 -6.62
CA PHE A 105 -26.99 -6.41 -7.79
C PHE A 105 -25.67 -5.66 -7.62
N ILE A 106 -25.69 -4.42 -7.14
CA ILE A 106 -24.49 -3.61 -6.89
C ILE A 106 -23.59 -4.29 -5.86
N PHE A 107 -24.15 -4.81 -4.77
CA PHE A 107 -23.42 -5.55 -3.75
C PHE A 107 -22.69 -6.78 -4.33
N PHE A 108 -23.39 -7.63 -5.08
CA PHE A 108 -22.78 -8.84 -5.62
C PHE A 108 -21.87 -8.60 -6.82
N TYR A 109 -22.15 -7.63 -7.68
CA TYR A 109 -21.36 -7.38 -8.88
C TYR A 109 -20.20 -6.41 -8.63
N GLY A 110 -20.53 -5.23 -8.09
CA GLY A 110 -19.56 -4.18 -7.77
C GLY A 110 -18.76 -4.54 -6.52
N GLY A 111 -19.47 -4.96 -5.46
CA GLY A 111 -18.87 -5.29 -4.18
C GLY A 111 -17.99 -6.55 -4.18
N TRP A 112 -18.11 -7.44 -5.18
CA TRP A 112 -17.33 -8.68 -5.26
C TRP A 112 -15.82 -8.48 -5.11
N VAL A 113 -15.29 -7.37 -5.63
CA VAL A 113 -13.85 -7.08 -5.58
C VAL A 113 -13.41 -6.88 -4.13
N PHE A 114 -14.18 -6.12 -3.36
CA PHE A 114 -13.93 -5.88 -1.93
C PHE A 114 -14.15 -7.13 -1.10
N LEU A 115 -15.23 -7.89 -1.36
CA LEU A 115 -15.51 -9.14 -0.65
C LEU A 115 -14.38 -10.16 -0.83
N LYS A 116 -13.89 -10.31 -2.07
CA LYS A 116 -12.78 -11.21 -2.37
C LYS A 116 -11.48 -10.75 -1.72
N GLY A 117 -11.12 -9.47 -1.87
CA GLY A 117 -9.91 -8.93 -1.26
C GLY A 117 -9.93 -8.98 0.27
N GLY A 118 -11.07 -8.66 0.89
CA GLY A 118 -11.24 -8.79 2.34
C GLY A 118 -11.14 -10.23 2.82
N TRP A 119 -11.67 -11.19 2.07
CA TRP A 119 -11.50 -12.61 2.37
C TRP A 119 -10.04 -13.06 2.29
N ASP A 120 -9.31 -12.59 1.28
CA ASP A 120 -7.89 -12.89 1.10
C ASP A 120 -7.04 -12.28 2.25
N GLU A 121 -7.35 -11.06 2.70
CA GLU A 121 -6.72 -10.41 3.87
C GLU A 121 -7.00 -11.15 5.19
N VAL A 122 -8.22 -11.64 5.40
CA VAL A 122 -8.56 -12.48 6.57
C VAL A 122 -7.76 -13.78 6.54
N LYS A 123 -7.67 -14.43 5.37
CA LYS A 123 -6.93 -15.68 5.20
C LYS A 123 -5.43 -15.50 5.41
N SER A 124 -4.87 -14.39 4.95
CA SER A 124 -3.44 -14.06 5.14
C SER A 124 -3.12 -13.49 6.53
N ARG A 125 -4.15 -13.19 7.35
CA ARG A 125 -4.03 -12.54 8.67
C ARG A 125 -3.34 -11.18 8.60
N GLN A 126 -3.54 -10.47 7.50
CA GLN A 126 -3.00 -9.14 7.26
C GLN A 126 -4.18 -8.20 6.98
N PRO A 127 -4.85 -7.69 8.03
CA PRO A 127 -6.01 -6.82 7.85
C PRO A 127 -5.57 -5.51 7.20
N GLY A 128 -6.28 -5.12 6.13
CA GLY A 128 -6.00 -3.93 5.35
C GLY A 128 -7.28 -3.22 4.92
N MET A 129 -7.16 -2.44 3.85
CA MET A 129 -8.24 -1.61 3.34
C MET A 129 -9.40 -2.47 2.79
N MET A 130 -9.11 -3.60 2.15
CA MET A 130 -10.14 -4.41 1.51
C MET A 130 -11.05 -5.07 2.54
N LEU A 131 -10.50 -5.54 3.67
CA LEU A 131 -11.28 -6.11 4.76
C LEU A 131 -12.20 -5.08 5.41
N LEU A 132 -11.71 -3.86 5.67
CA LEU A 132 -12.53 -2.81 6.26
C LEU A 132 -13.72 -2.46 5.36
N ILE A 133 -13.47 -2.30 4.06
CA ILE A 133 -14.55 -2.03 3.08
C ILE A 133 -15.50 -3.22 3.00
N SER A 134 -14.97 -4.44 2.89
CA SER A 134 -15.75 -5.68 2.85
C SER A 134 -16.70 -5.78 4.05
N LEU A 135 -16.20 -5.48 5.25
CA LEU A 135 -17.01 -5.49 6.46
C LEU A 135 -18.12 -4.44 6.38
N ALA A 136 -17.81 -3.21 5.97
CA ALA A 136 -18.78 -2.13 5.86
C ALA A 136 -19.91 -2.48 4.88
N ILE A 137 -19.59 -2.99 3.69
CA ILE A 137 -20.61 -3.36 2.70
C ILE A 137 -21.43 -4.58 3.12
N VAL A 138 -20.84 -5.55 3.84
CA VAL A 138 -21.58 -6.71 4.38
C VAL A 138 -22.56 -6.25 5.45
N VAL A 139 -22.11 -5.42 6.39
CA VAL A 139 -22.97 -4.88 7.46
C VAL A 139 -24.10 -4.05 6.86
N ALA A 140 -23.80 -3.16 5.91
CA ALA A 140 -24.80 -2.36 5.23
C ALA A 140 -25.80 -3.22 4.44
N PHE A 141 -25.35 -4.28 3.77
CA PHE A 141 -26.23 -5.21 3.04
C PHE A 141 -27.16 -5.97 3.98
N VAL A 142 -26.64 -6.53 5.08
CA VAL A 142 -27.46 -7.23 6.08
C VAL A 142 -28.47 -6.29 6.72
N ALA A 143 -28.07 -5.06 7.06
CA ALA A 143 -28.99 -4.04 7.57
C ALA A 143 -30.07 -3.70 6.55
N SER A 144 -29.71 -3.54 5.27
CA SER A 144 -30.66 -3.28 4.18
C SER A 144 -31.66 -4.43 3.96
N LEU A 145 -31.23 -5.68 4.13
CA LEU A 145 -32.14 -6.82 4.12
C LEU A 145 -33.10 -6.80 5.31
N ALA A 146 -32.60 -6.47 6.50
CA ALA A 146 -33.40 -6.38 7.72
C ALA A 146 -34.48 -5.28 7.61
N THR A 147 -34.17 -4.14 6.99
CA THR A 147 -35.16 -3.09 6.73
C THR A 147 -36.22 -3.55 5.72
N THR A 148 -35.81 -4.25 4.66
CA THR A 148 -36.72 -4.76 3.62
C THR A 148 -37.77 -5.75 4.18
N ILE A 149 -37.42 -6.52 5.21
CA ILE A 149 -38.35 -7.45 5.89
C ILE A 149 -39.07 -6.81 7.10
N GLY A 150 -38.88 -5.52 7.35
CA GLY A 150 -39.56 -4.76 8.40
C GLY A 150 -38.99 -4.97 9.81
N TRP A 151 -37.73 -5.38 9.96
CA TRP A 151 -37.07 -5.50 11.27
C TRP A 151 -36.44 -4.20 11.75
N LEU A 152 -36.20 -3.25 10.85
CA LEU A 152 -35.59 -1.96 11.11
C LEU A 152 -36.36 -0.88 10.35
N ASP A 153 -36.65 0.25 11.02
CA ASP A 153 -37.32 1.42 10.43
C ASP A 153 -36.31 2.46 9.91
N LEU A 154 -35.34 2.01 9.11
CA LEU A 154 -34.34 2.87 8.46
C LEU A 154 -34.18 2.45 6.99
N GLU A 155 -33.60 3.31 6.16
CA GLU A 155 -33.30 2.99 4.77
C GLU A 155 -31.78 2.92 4.59
N PHE A 156 -31.24 1.75 4.19
CA PHE A 156 -29.78 1.54 4.04
C PHE A 156 -29.33 1.22 2.60
N TRP A 157 -30.27 1.01 1.68
CA TRP A 157 -29.95 0.57 0.32
C TRP A 157 -29.17 1.62 -0.48
N TRP A 158 -29.46 2.90 -0.28
CA TRP A 158 -28.79 3.98 -0.98
C TRP A 158 -27.37 4.22 -0.43
N GLU A 159 -27.15 4.08 0.89
CA GLU A 159 -25.82 4.11 1.50
C GLU A 159 -24.97 2.95 1.00
N LEU A 160 -25.52 1.74 0.97
CA LEU A 160 -24.82 0.57 0.44
C LEU A 160 -24.41 0.80 -1.02
N ALA A 161 -25.34 1.24 -1.86
CA ALA A 161 -25.10 1.46 -3.28
C ALA A 161 -24.04 2.55 -3.51
N LEU A 162 -24.11 3.64 -2.73
CA LEU A 162 -23.18 4.76 -2.83
C LEU A 162 -21.79 4.38 -2.27
N LEU A 163 -21.73 3.65 -1.16
CA LEU A 163 -20.50 3.13 -0.58
C LEU A 163 -19.75 2.26 -1.60
N VAL A 164 -20.41 1.25 -2.19
CA VAL A 164 -19.78 0.40 -3.20
C VAL A 164 -19.29 1.21 -4.39
N THR A 165 -20.11 2.13 -4.91
CA THR A 165 -19.77 2.93 -6.09
C THR A 165 -18.61 3.90 -5.85
N ILE A 166 -18.58 4.61 -4.72
CA ILE A 166 -17.48 5.51 -4.39
C ILE A 166 -16.19 4.73 -4.10
N MET A 167 -16.28 3.58 -3.43
CA MET A 167 -15.09 2.76 -3.20
C MET A 167 -14.50 2.23 -4.52
N LEU A 168 -15.35 1.86 -5.50
CA LEU A 168 -14.89 1.48 -6.85
C LEU A 168 -14.22 2.65 -7.57
N LEU A 169 -14.77 3.87 -7.45
CA LEU A 169 -14.17 5.08 -8.00
C LEU A 169 -12.79 5.33 -7.39
N GLY A 170 -12.67 5.26 -6.07
CA GLY A 170 -11.41 5.49 -5.35
C GLY A 170 -10.31 4.54 -5.83
N HIS A 171 -10.60 3.23 -5.87
CA HIS A 171 -9.63 2.23 -6.34
C HIS A 171 -9.28 2.43 -7.83
N TRP A 172 -10.24 2.80 -8.67
CA TRP A 172 -9.94 3.09 -10.06
C TRP A 172 -9.00 4.30 -10.21
N LEU A 173 -9.23 5.37 -9.46
CA LEU A 173 -8.39 6.57 -9.48
C LEU A 173 -6.98 6.29 -8.93
N GLU A 174 -6.89 5.52 -7.84
CA GLU A 174 -5.63 5.07 -7.24
C GLU A 174 -4.78 4.29 -8.26
N MET A 175 -5.36 3.25 -8.87
CA MET A 175 -4.67 2.44 -9.88
C MET A 175 -4.26 3.26 -11.10
N ARG A 176 -5.10 4.20 -11.54
CA ARG A 176 -4.78 5.10 -12.66
C ARG A 176 -3.61 6.01 -12.32
N ALA A 177 -3.55 6.58 -11.11
CA ALA A 177 -2.47 7.45 -10.69
C ALA A 177 -1.14 6.69 -10.58
N ILE A 178 -1.16 5.49 -9.98
CA ILE A 178 0.04 4.64 -9.85
C ILE A 178 0.55 4.18 -11.22
N GLY A 179 -0.35 3.70 -12.09
CA GLY A 179 0.01 3.24 -13.42
C GLY A 179 0.63 4.34 -14.29
N GLN A 180 0.16 5.59 -14.18
CA GLN A 180 0.75 6.72 -14.88
C GLN A 180 2.17 7.03 -14.39
N ALA A 181 2.42 6.98 -13.08
CA ALA A 181 3.75 7.20 -12.52
C ALA A 181 4.75 6.12 -12.96
N GLN A 182 4.33 4.85 -12.93
CA GLN A 182 5.16 3.72 -13.39
C GLN A 182 5.48 3.80 -14.88
N GLY A 183 4.51 4.21 -15.72
CA GLY A 183 4.72 4.40 -17.15
C GLY A 183 5.76 5.48 -17.47
N ALA A 184 5.76 6.59 -16.72
CA ALA A 184 6.77 7.63 -16.88
C ALA A 184 8.18 7.15 -16.48
N LEU A 185 8.29 6.41 -15.37
CA LEU A 185 9.56 5.82 -14.94
C LEU A 185 10.07 4.77 -15.96
N SER A 186 9.17 3.96 -16.51
CA SER A 186 9.47 3.02 -17.58
C SER A 186 9.98 3.72 -18.84
N ALA A 187 9.40 4.86 -19.22
CA ALA A 187 9.86 5.63 -20.37
C ALA A 187 11.26 6.23 -20.14
N LEU A 188 11.57 6.67 -18.91
CA LEU A 188 12.93 7.08 -18.54
C LEU A 188 13.91 5.91 -18.56
N ALA A 189 13.53 4.75 -18.04
CA ALA A 189 14.37 3.56 -18.07
C ALA A 189 14.67 3.08 -19.50
N ALA A 190 13.69 3.16 -20.41
CA ALA A 190 13.86 2.82 -21.83
C ALA A 190 14.77 3.78 -22.60
N LEU A 191 15.12 4.94 -22.03
CA LEU A 191 16.10 5.85 -22.59
C LEU A 191 17.55 5.47 -22.22
N LEU A 192 17.76 4.53 -21.28
CA LEU A 192 19.08 4.00 -20.97
C LEU A 192 19.45 2.91 -21.99
N PRO A 193 20.68 2.90 -22.54
CA PRO A 193 21.13 1.84 -23.43
C PRO A 193 21.20 0.50 -22.70
N ASP A 194 20.67 -0.59 -23.28
CA ASP A 194 20.66 -1.91 -22.61
C ASP A 194 22.03 -2.60 -22.59
N GLU A 195 22.93 -2.20 -23.49
CA GLU A 195 24.24 -2.82 -23.73
C GLU A 195 25.34 -1.76 -23.86
N ALA A 196 26.58 -2.17 -23.60
CA ALA A 196 27.78 -1.36 -23.74
C ALA A 196 28.88 -2.13 -24.51
N GLU A 197 29.70 -1.41 -25.27
CA GLU A 197 30.90 -1.97 -25.92
C GLU A 197 32.11 -1.84 -24.99
N ARG A 198 32.42 -2.89 -24.22
CA ARG A 198 33.60 -2.94 -23.34
C ARG A 198 34.86 -3.22 -24.16
N VAL A 199 35.93 -2.49 -23.88
CA VAL A 199 37.26 -2.69 -24.45
C VAL A 199 38.00 -3.74 -23.62
N THR A 200 38.46 -4.80 -24.27
CA THR A 200 39.23 -5.88 -23.62
C THR A 200 40.71 -5.51 -23.49
N SER A 201 41.47 -6.28 -22.70
CA SER A 201 42.93 -6.08 -22.52
C SER A 201 43.72 -6.08 -23.82
N ASP A 202 43.20 -6.74 -24.85
CA ASP A 202 43.86 -6.93 -26.14
C ASP A 202 43.48 -5.82 -27.14
N GLY A 203 42.70 -4.83 -26.71
CA GLY A 203 42.23 -3.69 -27.51
C GLY A 203 41.03 -3.99 -28.41
N ALA A 204 40.46 -5.20 -28.34
CA ALA A 204 39.22 -5.54 -29.01
C ALA A 204 38.00 -5.02 -28.22
N THR A 205 36.83 -4.99 -28.86
CA THR A 205 35.56 -4.62 -28.20
C THR A 205 34.63 -5.82 -28.12
N GLU A 206 33.91 -5.92 -27.01
CA GLU A 206 32.83 -6.89 -26.80
C GLU A 206 31.56 -6.19 -26.34
N THR A 207 30.41 -6.64 -26.82
CA THR A 207 29.11 -6.14 -26.38
C THR A 207 28.68 -6.89 -25.12
N VAL A 208 28.47 -6.15 -24.04
CA VAL A 208 28.04 -6.70 -22.74
C VAL A 208 26.79 -5.98 -22.24
N PRO A 209 25.89 -6.67 -21.53
CA PRO A 209 24.78 -6.00 -20.86
C PRO A 209 25.32 -5.04 -19.78
N LEU A 210 24.64 -3.92 -19.53
CA LEU A 210 25.08 -2.93 -18.53
C LEU A 210 25.37 -3.55 -17.15
N THR A 211 24.59 -4.56 -16.76
CA THR A 211 24.74 -5.26 -15.48
C THR A 211 26.05 -6.04 -15.34
N ALA A 212 26.78 -6.25 -16.44
CA ALA A 212 28.06 -6.94 -16.47
C ALA A 212 29.26 -5.97 -16.47
N LEU A 213 29.03 -4.65 -16.51
CA LEU A 213 30.08 -3.65 -16.36
C LEU A 213 30.52 -3.56 -14.89
N ALA A 214 31.82 -3.45 -14.67
CA ALA A 214 32.42 -3.23 -13.37
C ALA A 214 33.20 -1.91 -13.32
N THR A 215 33.39 -1.35 -12.12
CA THR A 215 34.24 -0.17 -11.94
C THR A 215 35.65 -0.44 -12.44
N GLY A 216 36.14 0.41 -13.35
CA GLY A 216 37.46 0.27 -13.98
C GLY A 216 37.41 -0.34 -15.38
N ASP A 217 36.26 -0.86 -15.83
CA ASP A 217 36.07 -1.25 -17.23
C ASP A 217 36.19 -0.02 -18.14
N VAL A 218 36.87 -0.19 -19.28
CA VAL A 218 36.94 0.83 -20.33
C VAL A 218 35.87 0.54 -21.37
N VAL A 219 35.07 1.54 -21.72
CA VAL A 219 33.93 1.38 -22.63
C VAL A 219 34.11 2.31 -23.83
N LEU A 220 33.89 1.79 -25.03
CA LEU A 220 33.92 2.56 -26.27
C LEU A 220 32.54 3.20 -26.51
N VAL A 221 32.48 4.52 -26.54
CA VAL A 221 31.28 5.27 -26.93
C VAL A 221 31.47 5.81 -28.34
N ARG A 222 30.64 5.35 -29.28
CA ARG A 222 30.68 5.80 -30.69
C ARG A 222 29.95 7.14 -30.85
N PRO A 223 30.28 7.94 -31.89
CA PRO A 223 29.52 9.15 -32.21
C PRO A 223 28.02 8.86 -32.36
N GLY A 224 27.18 9.62 -31.67
CA GLY A 224 25.72 9.43 -31.64
C GLY A 224 25.22 8.28 -30.77
N ALA A 225 26.10 7.49 -30.15
CA ALA A 225 25.72 6.54 -29.11
C ALA A 225 25.48 7.24 -27.78
N ARG A 226 24.68 6.63 -26.91
CA ARG A 226 24.45 7.11 -25.54
C ARG A 226 25.60 6.67 -24.64
N VAL A 227 25.91 7.48 -23.63
CA VAL A 227 26.88 7.12 -22.61
C VAL A 227 26.24 6.06 -21.68
N PRO A 228 26.82 4.86 -21.55
CA PRO A 228 26.17 3.74 -20.86
C PRO A 228 26.24 3.79 -19.33
N ALA A 229 27.21 4.51 -18.76
CA ALA A 229 27.40 4.66 -17.32
C ALA A 229 28.23 5.92 -17.03
N ASP A 230 28.17 6.40 -15.79
CA ASP A 230 29.05 7.46 -15.31
C ASP A 230 30.51 7.03 -15.38
N GLY A 231 31.39 7.93 -15.81
CA GLY A 231 32.81 7.61 -15.98
C GLY A 231 33.67 8.83 -16.29
N GLN A 232 34.96 8.58 -16.53
CA GLN A 232 35.91 9.60 -16.94
C GLN A 232 36.46 9.28 -18.34
N ILE A 233 36.61 10.30 -19.18
CA ILE A 233 37.23 10.15 -20.51
C ILE A 233 38.71 9.84 -20.32
N VAL A 234 39.11 8.63 -20.73
CA VAL A 234 40.51 8.18 -20.71
C VAL A 234 41.24 8.48 -22.03
N GLU A 235 40.51 8.53 -23.15
CA GLU A 235 41.04 8.78 -24.48
C GLU A 235 39.96 9.40 -25.40
N GLY A 236 40.36 10.34 -26.27
CA GLY A 236 39.47 11.02 -27.21
C GLY A 236 38.85 12.33 -26.72
N GLN A 237 38.07 12.98 -27.58
CA GLN A 237 37.29 14.19 -27.30
C GLN A 237 35.95 14.11 -28.03
N ALA A 238 34.88 14.53 -27.38
CA ALA A 238 33.54 14.58 -27.96
C ALA A 238 32.72 15.71 -27.33
N GLU A 239 31.75 16.23 -28.08
CA GLU A 239 30.66 17.03 -27.52
C GLU A 239 29.51 16.08 -27.13
N VAL A 240 28.96 16.27 -25.94
CA VAL A 240 27.90 15.42 -25.38
C VAL A 240 26.67 16.30 -25.10
N ASP A 241 25.50 15.81 -25.47
CA ASP A 241 24.21 16.44 -25.14
C ASP A 241 23.68 15.87 -23.83
N GLU A 242 23.60 16.71 -22.80
CA GLU A 242 23.12 16.37 -21.44
C GLU A 242 21.69 16.92 -21.16
N SER A 243 20.92 17.28 -22.19
CA SER A 243 19.62 17.94 -22.02
C SER A 243 18.43 17.01 -21.68
N MET A 244 18.69 15.72 -21.43
CA MET A 244 17.68 14.67 -21.23
C MET A 244 17.49 14.25 -19.77
#